data_AF-A0A222FN22-F1
#
_entry.id   AF-A0A222FN22-F1
#
_cell.length_a   1.000
_cell.length_b   1.000
_cell.length_c   1.000
_cell.angle_alpha   90.00
_cell.angle_beta   90.00
_cell.angle_gamma   90.00
#
_symmetry.space_group_name_H-M   'P 1'
#
loop_
_entity.id
_entity.type
_entity.pdbx_description
1 polymer ?
#
loop_
_entity_poly.entity_id
_entity_poly.type
_entity_poly.pdbx_seq_one_letter_code
_entity_poly.pdbx_strand_id
1 'polypeptide(L)'
;MLPALLGILPAVADSTAHITITVENASSRPQYVEVVDAQCPSTRSSGCQMAEIMVNSEPCQQNANNQDCSRARTLLHSFECIDGGLFSGQLAAHQQITLQACAGRSGKAKLKTRNSKTSPWTVHSWVGKNSVVKIK
;
A
#
# COMPACT_ATOMS: atom_id res chain seq x y z
N MET A 1 0.97 -49.12 21.66
CA MET A 1 0.52 -47.85 22.26
C MET A 1 1.57 -46.79 21.95
N LEU A 2 1.29 -45.83 21.06
CA LEU A 2 2.14 -44.67 20.80
C LEU A 2 1.26 -43.42 20.87
N PRO A 3 1.66 -42.35 21.60
CA PRO A 3 0.97 -41.08 21.54
C PRO A 3 1.50 -40.28 20.35
N ALA A 4 0.67 -39.99 19.36
CA ALA A 4 1.00 -39.03 18.32
C ALA A 4 0.57 -37.64 18.79
N LEU A 5 1.57 -36.76 18.88
CA LEU A 5 1.52 -35.36 19.26
C LEU A 5 0.34 -34.61 18.63
N LEU A 6 -0.42 -33.90 19.47
CA LEU A 6 -1.20 -32.73 19.09
C LEU A 6 -0.24 -31.66 18.55
N GLY A 7 -0.17 -31.53 17.24
CA GLY A 7 0.51 -30.43 16.56
C GLY A 7 -0.27 -29.13 16.77
N ILE A 8 0.06 -28.39 17.83
CA ILE A 8 -0.35 -27.00 17.99
C ILE A 8 0.55 -26.19 17.04
N LEU A 9 0.08 -25.95 15.82
CA LEU A 9 0.64 -24.91 14.97
C LEU A 9 0.33 -23.56 15.64
N PRO A 10 1.33 -22.76 16.05
CA PRO A 10 1.05 -21.39 16.47
C PRO A 10 0.57 -20.64 15.24
N ALA A 11 -0.72 -20.26 15.23
CA ALA A 11 -1.19 -19.19 14.37
C ALA A 11 -0.43 -17.92 14.80
N VAL A 12 0.64 -17.59 14.08
CA VAL A 12 1.33 -16.30 14.23
C VAL A 12 0.43 -15.23 13.61
N ALA A 13 -0.65 -14.92 14.31
CA ALA A 13 -1.35 -13.66 14.12
C ALA A 13 -0.50 -12.60 14.82
N ASP A 14 0.54 -12.11 14.14
CA ASP A 14 1.14 -10.81 14.49
C ASP A 14 0.00 -9.79 14.33
N SER A 15 -0.65 -9.42 15.44
CA SER A 15 -1.70 -8.40 15.44
C SER A 15 -1.02 -7.06 15.17
N THR A 16 -0.84 -6.72 13.90
CA THR A 16 -0.24 -5.44 13.55
C THR A 16 -1.17 -4.32 14.04
N ALA A 17 -0.70 -3.54 15.01
CA ALA A 17 -1.47 -2.44 15.56
C ALA A 17 -1.65 -1.37 14.47
N HIS A 18 -2.85 -0.79 14.37
CA HIS A 18 -3.09 0.33 13.46
C HIS A 18 -2.93 1.64 14.22
N ILE A 19 -2.28 2.63 13.61
CA ILE A 19 -2.17 3.99 14.11
C ILE A 19 -2.84 4.97 13.16
N THR A 20 -3.48 5.98 13.75
CA THR A 20 -4.04 7.11 13.00
C THR A 20 -2.91 8.08 12.65
N ILE A 21 -2.88 8.54 11.40
CA ILE A 21 -1.97 9.55 10.90
C ILE A 21 -2.77 10.62 10.14
N THR A 22 -2.22 11.81 10.03
CA THR A 22 -2.79 12.88 9.21
C THR A 22 -1.81 13.21 8.09
N VAL A 23 -2.30 13.36 6.87
CA VAL A 23 -1.52 13.81 5.72
C VAL A 23 -2.04 15.18 5.31
N GLU A 24 -1.12 16.13 5.14
CA GLU A 24 -1.41 17.52 4.77
C GLU A 24 -0.73 17.85 3.45
N ASN A 25 -1.48 18.46 2.52
CA ASN A 25 -0.88 19.20 1.42
C ASN A 25 -0.36 20.54 1.95
N ALA A 26 0.94 20.64 2.23
CA ALA A 26 1.58 21.84 2.76
C ALA A 26 1.92 22.87 1.67
N SER A 27 1.48 22.65 0.42
CA SER A 27 1.61 23.59 -0.69
C SER A 27 0.48 24.64 -0.68
N SER A 28 0.76 25.79 -1.29
CA SER A 28 -0.24 26.85 -1.53
C SER A 28 -1.16 26.56 -2.71
N ARG A 29 -0.94 25.44 -3.41
CA ARG A 29 -1.74 25.00 -4.57
C ARG A 29 -2.27 23.58 -4.34
N PRO A 30 -3.37 23.20 -5.01
CA PRO A 30 -3.81 21.81 -5.03
C PRO A 30 -2.70 20.90 -5.55
N GLN A 31 -2.50 19.75 -4.89
CA GLN A 31 -1.53 18.75 -5.30
C GLN A 31 -2.18 17.38 -5.36
N TYR A 32 -1.72 16.58 -6.32
CA TYR A 32 -1.97 15.16 -6.27
C TYR A 32 -1.17 14.56 -5.13
N VAL A 33 -1.76 13.68 -4.34
CA VAL A 33 -1.11 13.03 -3.21
C VAL A 33 -1.40 11.55 -3.30
N GLU A 34 -0.34 10.75 -3.23
CA GLU A 34 -0.44 9.32 -2.95
C GLU A 34 0.28 8.99 -1.65
N VAL A 35 -0.30 8.05 -0.92
CA VAL A 35 0.19 7.56 0.37
C VAL A 35 0.10 6.05 0.37
N VAL A 36 1.22 5.41 0.67
CA VAL A 36 1.37 3.95 0.73
C VAL A 36 1.98 3.57 2.07
N ASP A 37 1.36 2.59 2.73
CA ASP A 37 1.88 1.87 3.87
C ASP A 37 2.97 0.90 3.43
N ALA A 38 4.17 1.05 3.97
CA ALA A 38 5.29 0.15 3.71
C ALA A 38 5.58 -0.80 4.89
N GLN A 39 4.73 -0.82 5.91
CA GLN A 39 4.82 -1.64 7.12
C GLN A 39 3.94 -2.89 7.02
N CYS A 40 2.68 -2.72 6.60
CA CYS A 40 1.84 -3.83 6.16
C CYS A 40 1.53 -3.64 4.68
N PRO A 41 1.90 -4.58 3.80
CA PRO A 41 1.23 -4.68 2.53
C PRO A 41 -0.20 -5.15 2.82
N SER A 42 -1.13 -4.21 3.03
CA SER A 42 -2.55 -4.55 3.17
C SER A 42 -2.97 -5.32 1.93
N THR A 43 -3.53 -6.50 2.16
CA THR A 43 -4.09 -7.46 1.18
C THR A 43 -4.42 -6.84 -0.18
N ARG A 44 -3.69 -7.26 -1.22
CA ARG A 44 -4.04 -6.97 -2.62
C ARG A 44 -5.52 -7.26 -2.85
N SER A 45 -6.24 -6.35 -3.51
CA SER A 45 -7.60 -6.63 -3.94
C SER A 45 -7.62 -7.92 -4.78
N SER A 46 -8.73 -8.65 -4.77
CA SER A 46 -8.88 -9.87 -5.58
C SER A 46 -8.62 -9.59 -7.07
N GLY A 47 -8.99 -8.41 -7.56
CA GLY A 47 -8.68 -7.96 -8.92
C GLY A 47 -7.18 -7.87 -9.20
N CYS A 48 -6.39 -7.39 -8.24
CA CYS A 48 -4.94 -7.30 -8.36
C CYS A 48 -4.25 -8.66 -8.31
N GLN A 49 -4.75 -9.57 -7.47
CA GLN A 49 -4.25 -10.95 -7.42
C GLN A 49 -4.51 -11.67 -8.75
N MET A 50 -5.72 -11.51 -9.32
CA MET A 50 -6.04 -12.08 -10.63
C MET A 50 -5.20 -11.47 -11.76
N ALA A 51 -4.98 -10.15 -11.72
CA ALA A 51 -4.12 -9.47 -12.69
C ALA A 51 -2.69 -9.99 -12.64
N GLU A 52 -2.15 -10.24 -11.44
CA GLU A 52 -0.81 -10.82 -11.27
C GLU A 52 -0.72 -12.24 -11.83
N ILE A 53 -1.69 -13.10 -11.52
CA ILE A 53 -1.76 -14.45 -12.07
C ILE A 53 -1.81 -14.40 -13.60
N MET A 54 -2.62 -13.50 -14.16
CA MET A 54 -2.75 -13.33 -15.60
C MET A 54 -1.44 -12.86 -16.25
N VAL A 55 -0.76 -11.84 -15.70
CA VAL A 55 0.52 -11.37 -16.25
C VAL A 55 1.61 -12.44 -16.20
N ASN A 56 1.59 -13.31 -15.20
CA ASN A 56 2.54 -14.40 -15.04
C ASN A 56 2.18 -15.67 -15.83
N SER A 57 0.99 -15.71 -16.46
CA SER A 57 0.52 -16.86 -17.23
C SER A 57 1.29 -17.07 -18.54
N GLU A 58 1.36 -18.31 -19.01
CA GLU A 58 2.03 -18.69 -20.27
C GLU A 58 1.57 -17.87 -21.49
N PRO A 59 0.27 -17.57 -21.69
CA PRO A 59 -0.18 -16.69 -22.77
C PRO A 59 0.48 -15.29 -22.76
N CYS A 60 0.67 -14.70 -21.58
CA CYS A 60 1.31 -13.40 -21.45
C CYS A 60 2.83 -13.45 -21.56
N GLN A 61 3.45 -14.62 -21.30
CA GLN A 61 4.86 -14.85 -21.55
C GLN A 61 5.14 -14.99 -23.06
N GLN A 62 4.26 -15.68 -23.79
CA GLN A 62 4.39 -15.87 -25.24
C GLN A 62 3.99 -14.63 -26.04
N ASN A 63 2.99 -13.87 -25.58
CA ASN A 63 2.57 -12.62 -26.20
C ASN A 63 2.18 -11.56 -25.16
N ALA A 64 3.19 -10.84 -24.68
CA ALA A 64 3.04 -9.73 -23.73
C ALA A 64 2.13 -8.59 -24.22
N ASN A 65 1.94 -8.46 -25.54
CA ASN A 65 1.16 -7.38 -26.17
C ASN A 65 -0.30 -7.77 -26.39
N ASN A 66 -0.72 -8.98 -25.99
CA ASN A 66 -2.13 -9.31 -25.94
C ASN A 66 -2.89 -8.26 -25.09
N GLN A 67 -4.08 -7.89 -25.54
CA GLN A 67 -4.92 -6.89 -24.90
C GLN A 67 -5.19 -7.22 -23.42
N ASP A 68 -5.41 -8.49 -23.09
CA ASP A 68 -5.69 -8.91 -21.71
C ASP A 68 -4.45 -8.80 -20.82
N CYS A 69 -3.28 -9.18 -21.33
CA CYS A 69 -1.99 -9.00 -20.65
C CYS A 69 -1.69 -7.51 -20.41
N SER A 70 -1.93 -6.69 -21.42
CA SER A 70 -1.74 -5.24 -21.34
C SER A 70 -2.68 -4.64 -20.28
N ARG A 71 -3.96 -5.03 -20.28
CA ARG A 71 -4.94 -4.60 -19.27
C ARG A 71 -4.56 -5.05 -17.87
N ALA A 72 -4.14 -6.30 -17.69
CA ALA A 72 -3.71 -6.82 -16.40
C ALA A 72 -2.47 -6.07 -15.87
N ARG A 73 -1.49 -5.76 -16.75
CA ARG A 73 -0.36 -4.89 -16.38
C ARG A 73 -0.81 -3.50 -15.99
N THR A 74 -1.70 -2.86 -16.76
CA THR A 74 -2.25 -1.54 -16.40
C THR A 74 -2.94 -1.57 -15.03
N LEU A 75 -3.68 -2.64 -14.73
CA LEU A 75 -4.33 -2.82 -13.43
C LEU A 75 -3.30 -2.98 -12.31
N LEU A 76 -2.26 -3.82 -12.49
CA LEU A 76 -1.17 -3.96 -11.51
C LEU A 76 -0.40 -2.67 -11.25
N HIS A 77 -0.34 -1.78 -12.24
CA HIS A 77 0.26 -0.45 -12.09
C HIS A 77 -0.71 0.61 -11.53
N SER A 78 -1.99 0.25 -11.34
CA SER A 78 -2.96 1.13 -10.69
C SER A 78 -2.74 1.17 -9.19
N PHE A 79 -3.17 2.26 -8.56
CA PHE A 79 -3.07 2.42 -7.11
C PHE A 79 -3.80 1.31 -6.34
N GLU A 80 -4.88 0.75 -6.90
CA GLU A 80 -5.64 -0.36 -6.30
C GLU A 80 -4.80 -1.62 -6.09
N CYS A 81 -3.70 -1.75 -6.85
CA CYS A 81 -2.76 -2.86 -6.80
C CYS A 81 -1.40 -2.51 -6.20
N ILE A 82 -1.23 -1.27 -5.70
CA ILE A 82 -0.06 -0.91 -4.92
C ILE A 82 -0.24 -1.46 -3.52
N ASP A 83 0.61 -2.41 -3.14
CA ASP A 83 0.63 -2.98 -1.80
C ASP A 83 0.72 -1.89 -0.73
N GLY A 84 -0.23 -1.89 0.19
CA GLY A 84 -0.32 -0.88 1.25
C GLY A 84 -0.93 0.46 0.82
N GLY A 85 -1.56 0.59 -0.35
CA GLY A 85 -2.21 1.83 -0.76
C GLY A 85 -3.23 2.36 0.28
N LEU A 86 -2.97 3.54 0.85
CA LEU A 86 -3.85 4.19 1.84
C LEU A 86 -4.68 5.33 1.25
N PHE A 87 -4.10 6.13 0.35
CA PHE A 87 -4.77 7.24 -0.30
C PHE A 87 -4.16 7.56 -1.67
N SER A 88 -5.01 7.94 -2.62
CA SER A 88 -4.63 8.50 -3.91
C SER A 88 -5.69 9.51 -4.36
N GLY A 89 -5.34 10.78 -4.49
CA GLY A 89 -6.29 11.81 -4.92
C GLY A 89 -5.69 13.21 -4.96
N GLN A 90 -6.49 14.20 -5.33
CA GLN A 90 -6.11 15.60 -5.16
C GLN A 90 -6.47 16.09 -3.76
N LEU A 91 -5.55 16.83 -3.16
CA LEU A 91 -5.78 17.60 -1.94
C LEU A 91 -5.65 19.09 -2.28
N ALA A 92 -6.64 19.89 -1.88
CA ALA A 92 -6.56 21.34 -1.94
C ALA A 92 -5.41 21.88 -1.07
N ALA A 93 -5.05 23.14 -1.27
CA ALA A 93 -4.00 23.79 -0.48
C ALA A 93 -4.33 23.69 1.03
N HIS A 94 -3.35 23.27 1.83
CA HIS A 94 -3.49 23.06 3.28
C HIS A 94 -4.56 22.05 3.71
N GLN A 95 -5.16 21.30 2.78
CA GLN A 95 -6.14 20.28 3.11
C GLN A 95 -5.46 19.12 3.83
N GLN A 96 -6.16 18.59 4.83
CA GLN A 96 -5.76 17.43 5.61
C GLN A 96 -6.71 16.26 5.38
N ILE A 97 -6.13 15.06 5.37
CA ILE A 97 -6.86 13.80 5.43
C ILE A 97 -6.31 12.95 6.56
N THR A 98 -7.18 12.18 7.20
CA THR A 98 -6.80 11.25 8.26
C THR A 98 -6.86 9.83 7.73
N LEU A 99 -5.76 9.09 7.91
CA LEU A 99 -5.59 7.73 7.41
C LEU A 99 -5.23 6.80 8.57
N GLN A 100 -5.48 5.50 8.39
CA GLN A 100 -4.97 4.47 9.28
C GLN A 100 -3.82 3.75 8.59
N ALA A 101 -2.70 3.60 9.31
CA ALA A 101 -1.53 2.88 8.84
C ALA A 101 -1.14 1.82 9.86
N CYS A 102 -0.59 0.71 9.40
CA CYS A 102 0.04 -0.29 10.23
C CYS A 102 1.25 0.29 10.97
N ALA A 103 1.30 -0.01 12.25
CA ALA A 103 2.46 0.20 13.10
C ALA A 103 3.19 -1.12 13.30
N GLY A 104 4.51 -1.08 13.12
CA GLY A 104 5.37 -2.21 13.47
C GLY A 104 5.46 -2.38 14.99
N ARG A 105 6.34 -3.29 15.44
CA ARG A 105 6.55 -3.58 16.87
C ARG A 105 6.96 -2.35 17.71
N SER A 106 7.49 -1.31 17.08
CA SER A 106 7.83 -0.03 17.73
C SER A 106 6.64 0.91 17.93
N GLY A 107 5.44 0.55 17.49
CA GLY A 107 4.26 1.42 17.51
C GLY A 107 4.32 2.56 16.49
N LYS A 108 5.22 2.48 15.50
CA LYS A 108 5.42 3.48 14.45
C LYS A 108 5.11 2.87 13.07
N ALA A 109 4.53 3.69 12.19
CA ALA A 109 4.30 3.33 10.80
C ALA A 109 5.48 3.72 9.92
N LYS A 110 5.61 3.01 8.81
CA LYS A 110 6.53 3.34 7.71
C LYS A 110 5.69 3.67 6.49
N LEU A 111 5.84 4.88 5.95
CA LEU A 111 5.03 5.35 4.82
C LEU A 111 5.90 5.75 3.64
N LYS A 112 5.31 5.70 2.45
CA LYS A 112 5.81 6.36 1.25
C LYS A 112 4.76 7.34 0.76
N THR A 113 5.19 8.54 0.39
CA THR A 113 4.31 9.57 -0.17
C THR A 113 4.89 10.16 -1.45
N ARG A 114 4.05 10.65 -2.35
CA ARG A 114 4.48 11.45 -3.49
C ARG A 114 3.41 12.47 -3.88
N ASN A 115 3.85 13.57 -4.48
CA ASN A 115 3.01 14.71 -4.87
C ASN A 115 2.59 14.70 -6.36
N SER A 116 2.96 13.64 -7.10
CA SER A 116 2.56 13.39 -8.49
C SER A 116 2.76 11.90 -8.83
N LYS A 117 2.09 11.39 -9.87
CA LYS A 117 2.24 9.99 -10.32
C LYS A 117 3.64 9.63 -10.84
N THR A 118 4.41 10.63 -11.27
CA THR A 118 5.75 10.45 -11.83
C THR A 118 6.86 10.90 -10.89
N SER A 119 6.52 11.61 -9.81
CA SER A 119 7.46 12.04 -8.79
C SER A 119 8.05 10.84 -8.05
N PRO A 120 9.33 10.92 -7.63
CA PRO A 120 9.92 9.90 -6.76
C PRO A 120 9.19 9.83 -5.43
N TRP A 121 9.22 8.64 -4.82
CA TRP A 121 8.65 8.40 -3.50
C TRP A 121 9.51 9.04 -2.40
N THR A 122 8.88 9.81 -1.53
CA THR A 122 9.45 10.25 -0.25
C THR A 122 9.14 9.20 0.81
N VAL A 123 10.17 8.72 1.52
CA VAL A 123 10.02 7.69 2.56
C VAL A 123 9.98 8.33 3.94
N HIS A 124 8.98 8.00 4.73
CA HIS A 124 8.83 8.42 6.13
C HIS A 124 8.99 7.20 7.03
N SER A 125 10.19 7.02 7.61
CA SER A 125 10.56 5.75 8.25
C SER A 125 10.06 5.54 9.69
N TRP A 126 9.45 6.55 10.31
CA TRP A 126 9.07 6.50 11.74
C TRP A 126 7.90 7.45 12.07
N VAL A 127 6.72 7.20 11.49
CA VAL A 127 5.53 8.03 11.71
C VAL A 127 4.79 7.56 12.97
N GLY A 128 4.58 8.47 13.92
CA GLY A 128 3.86 8.17 15.17
C GLY A 128 2.35 8.32 15.03
N LYS A 129 1.62 7.80 16.02
CA LYS A 129 0.19 8.08 16.17
C LYS A 129 -0.05 9.60 16.23
N ASN A 130 -1.08 10.05 15.52
CA ASN A 130 -1.49 11.45 15.37
C ASN A 130 -0.42 12.37 14.77
N SER A 131 0.61 11.81 14.12
CA SER A 131 1.60 12.62 13.42
C SER A 131 1.00 13.23 12.14
N VAL A 132 1.41 14.46 11.83
CA VAL A 132 1.07 15.13 10.57
C VAL A 132 2.23 14.98 9.59
N VAL A 133 2.00 14.26 8.51
CA VAL A 133 2.94 14.10 7.40
C VAL A 133 2.64 15.17 6.36
N LYS A 134 3.57 16.11 6.20
CA LYS A 134 3.44 17.23 5.27
C LYS A 134 4.04 16.87 3.91
N ILE A 135 3.26 17.06 2.85
CA ILE A 135 3.67 16.85 1.46
C ILE A 135 3.75 18.22 0.79
N LYS A 136 4.84 18.49 0.06
CA LYS A 136 5.10 19.77 -0.61
C LYS A 136 5.33 19.55 -2.10
#